data_AF-A0A651FZG0-F1
#
_entry.id   AF-A0A651FZG0-F1
#
_cell.length_a   1.000
_cell.length_b   1.000
_cell.length_c   1.000
_cell.angle_alpha   90.00
_cell.angle_beta   90.00
_cell.angle_gamma   90.00
#
_symmetry.space_group_name_H-M   'P 1'
#
loop_
_entity.id
_entity.type
_entity.pdbx_description
1 polymer ?
#
loop_
_entity_poly.entity_id
_entity_poly.type
_entity_poly.pdbx_seq_one_letter_code
_entity_poly.pdbx_strand_id
1 'polypeptide(L)'
;MLDLNLTSERQFVSPGDAAVFYNSLGWEPLVLPAREKAPKGKWGVVAERSDEDLFFAFGTKSNVGIALGERSGGLIDIDNDWPEAALISNIVFACYPSFGRATSLNSHRFVRSRLRKNVKYQIPADATGLFGADKDTVLELRGDKLQTMVPPSVHPNGERLRWHDDPRNIPEVDGAELERYAGCVASLSIILNRYPRGAGNRDNICLALTGTLVRAGFPDEVIDAWVMHIASLAGDEEAAKRGGKAAASREKFDAGEETWGLPALCEFLGIEAMEKTLRKWLGFGGDTGGVDSKAIIVRPGELPLAVDRAEQALIDNEVDIYQRFESLVRVARIQTGAESDGIKRETGALVLQTVSPPWLREQFARHAKWARQQKKKLVPVDPPSEAATAYLARVGNWRLRFLKGVIQSPTLRPNGSVLQEKGYDSDTGLLYDPGKTEFATIPENPTQD
;
A
#
# COMPACT_ATOMS: atom_id res chain seq x y z
N MET A 1 -3.00 -37.18 1.32
CA MET A 1 -2.46 -35.87 1.74
C MET A 1 -2.24 -35.92 3.24
N LEU A 2 -0.99 -35.83 3.71
CA LEU A 2 -0.69 -35.78 5.15
C LEU A 2 -1.14 -34.42 5.69
N ASP A 3 -2.12 -34.40 6.59
CA ASP A 3 -2.57 -33.18 7.26
C ASP A 3 -1.55 -32.81 8.38
N LEU A 4 -0.49 -32.14 7.96
CA LEU A 4 0.63 -31.71 8.81
C LEU A 4 0.53 -30.21 9.07
N ASN A 5 -0.01 -29.82 10.23
CA ASN A 5 0.16 -28.46 10.78
C ASN A 5 1.62 -28.34 11.27
N LEU A 6 2.48 -27.67 10.49
CA LEU A 6 3.90 -27.55 10.81
C LEU A 6 4.14 -26.35 11.73
N THR A 7 4.90 -26.58 12.79
CA THR A 7 5.32 -25.59 13.82
C THR A 7 6.70 -25.96 14.34
N SER A 8 7.36 -25.13 15.16
CA SER A 8 8.70 -25.45 15.71
C SER A 8 8.81 -26.83 16.39
N GLU A 9 7.70 -27.34 16.91
CA GLU A 9 7.55 -28.63 17.59
C GLU A 9 7.17 -29.77 16.64
N ARG A 10 6.44 -29.48 15.55
CA ARG A 10 5.97 -30.47 14.57
C ARG A 10 6.60 -30.22 13.20
N GLN A 11 7.60 -31.04 12.87
CA GLN A 11 8.42 -30.92 11.65
C GLN A 11 8.31 -32.19 10.78
N PHE A 12 8.80 -32.11 9.53
CA PHE A 12 8.92 -33.28 8.64
C PHE A 12 9.88 -34.33 9.19
N VAL A 13 9.57 -35.60 8.92
CA VAL A 13 10.39 -36.75 9.31
C VAL A 13 11.52 -37.01 8.31
N SER A 14 11.26 -36.85 7.01
CA SER A 14 12.25 -37.05 5.96
C SER A 14 12.23 -35.96 4.88
N PRO A 15 13.33 -35.75 4.13
CA PRO A 15 13.35 -34.87 2.96
C PRO A 15 12.38 -35.28 1.85
N GLY A 16 12.15 -36.58 1.66
CA GLY A 16 11.21 -37.10 0.65
C GLY A 16 9.76 -36.73 0.98
N ASP A 17 9.34 -36.91 2.25
CA ASP A 17 8.00 -36.49 2.70
C ASP A 17 7.79 -34.98 2.50
N ALA A 18 8.83 -34.19 2.83
CA ALA A 18 8.79 -32.74 2.65
C ALA A 18 8.66 -32.36 1.17
N ALA A 19 9.40 -33.01 0.27
CA ALA A 19 9.31 -32.75 -1.16
C ALA A 19 7.90 -33.02 -1.71
N VAL A 20 7.31 -34.17 -1.37
CA VAL A 20 5.92 -34.51 -1.75
C VAL A 20 4.94 -33.48 -1.21
N PHE A 21 5.09 -33.07 0.05
CA PHE A 21 4.26 -32.03 0.64
C PHE A 21 4.38 -30.69 -0.11
N TYR A 22 5.60 -30.19 -0.37
CA TYR A 22 5.78 -28.93 -1.08
C TYR A 22 5.26 -28.97 -2.52
N ASN A 23 5.43 -30.11 -3.20
CA ASN A 23 4.84 -30.33 -4.52
C ASN A 23 3.31 -30.22 -4.49
N SER A 24 2.67 -30.72 -3.44
CA SER A 24 1.22 -30.58 -3.25
C SER A 24 0.74 -29.13 -3.03
N LEU A 25 1.65 -28.23 -2.63
CA LEU A 25 1.39 -26.78 -2.55
C LEU A 25 1.62 -26.05 -3.89
N GLY A 26 1.96 -26.80 -4.95
CA GLY A 26 2.35 -26.26 -6.24
C GLY A 26 3.73 -25.61 -6.23
N TRP A 27 4.62 -26.01 -5.32
CA TRP A 27 6.01 -25.57 -5.31
C TRP A 27 6.90 -26.62 -5.95
N GLU A 28 7.96 -26.20 -6.62
CA GLU A 28 8.90 -27.13 -7.24
C GLU A 28 10.09 -27.41 -6.32
N PRO A 29 10.14 -28.61 -5.69
CA PRO A 29 11.27 -29.01 -4.88
C PRO A 29 12.48 -29.44 -5.72
N LEU A 30 13.66 -29.04 -5.26
CA LEU A 30 14.96 -29.29 -5.86
C LEU A 30 15.81 -30.11 -4.89
N VAL A 31 16.43 -31.19 -5.39
CA VAL A 31 17.38 -31.98 -4.60
C VAL A 31 18.66 -31.18 -4.43
N LEU A 32 19.00 -30.88 -3.18
CA LEU A 32 20.27 -30.30 -2.81
C LEU A 32 21.15 -31.38 -2.16
N PRO A 33 22.46 -31.43 -2.44
CA PRO A 33 23.35 -32.33 -1.74
C PRO A 33 23.34 -32.06 -0.23
N ALA A 34 23.67 -33.09 0.56
CA ALA A 34 23.70 -33.00 2.01
C ALA A 34 24.61 -31.84 2.47
N ARG A 35 24.07 -30.94 3.30
CA ARG A 35 24.77 -29.76 3.81
C ARG A 35 25.25 -28.75 2.75
N GLU A 36 24.77 -28.86 1.51
CA GLU A 36 25.01 -27.87 0.46
C GLU A 36 23.76 -27.01 0.24
N LYS A 37 23.98 -25.78 -0.24
CA LYS A 37 22.92 -24.77 -0.47
C LYS A 37 22.44 -24.67 -1.90
N ALA A 38 23.05 -25.38 -2.84
CA ALA A 38 22.75 -25.26 -4.26
C ALA A 38 22.57 -26.65 -4.89
N PRO A 39 21.66 -26.79 -5.87
CA PRO A 39 21.49 -28.04 -6.59
C PRO A 39 22.72 -28.29 -7.50
N LYS A 40 22.98 -29.55 -7.82
CA LYS A 40 24.02 -29.91 -8.81
C LYS A 40 23.47 -29.74 -10.23
N GLY A 41 24.20 -29.02 -11.08
CA GLY A 41 23.88 -28.85 -12.51
C GLY A 41 22.88 -27.74 -12.83
N LYS A 42 22.46 -27.66 -14.10
CA LYS A 42 21.43 -26.70 -14.56
C LYS A 42 20.05 -27.23 -14.19
N TRP A 43 19.32 -26.51 -13.35
CA TRP A 43 18.00 -26.92 -12.82
C TRP A 43 16.82 -26.26 -13.56
N GLY A 44 16.89 -26.10 -14.89
CA GLY A 44 15.95 -25.28 -15.68
C GLY A 44 14.80 -25.99 -16.39
N VAL A 45 14.73 -27.32 -16.36
CA VAL A 45 13.63 -28.09 -16.96
C VAL A 45 12.74 -28.62 -15.85
N VAL A 46 11.51 -28.12 -15.80
CA VAL A 46 10.47 -28.66 -14.92
C VAL A 46 10.10 -30.04 -15.46
N ALA A 47 10.29 -31.07 -14.65
CA ALA A 47 9.80 -32.40 -14.96
C ALA A 47 8.62 -32.68 -14.04
N GLU A 48 7.44 -32.98 -14.61
CA GLU A 48 6.37 -33.57 -13.84
C GLU A 48 6.85 -34.91 -13.27
N ARG A 49 6.76 -35.06 -11.95
CA ARG A 49 7.14 -36.27 -11.23
C ARG A 49 5.94 -36.75 -10.44
N SER A 50 5.76 -38.08 -10.37
CA SER A 50 4.83 -38.66 -9.42
C SER A 50 5.31 -38.39 -7.98
N ASP A 51 4.40 -38.46 -7.00
CA ASP A 51 4.77 -38.34 -5.59
C ASP A 51 5.80 -39.40 -5.18
N GLU A 52 5.71 -40.61 -5.75
CA GLU A 52 6.64 -41.71 -5.47
C GLU A 52 8.05 -41.42 -6.04
N ASP A 53 8.14 -41.01 -7.31
CA ASP A 53 9.41 -40.62 -7.93
C ASP A 53 10.06 -39.46 -7.19
N LEU A 54 9.22 -38.52 -6.73
CA LEU A 54 9.69 -37.37 -5.99
C LEU A 54 10.21 -37.78 -4.61
N PHE A 55 9.47 -38.62 -3.86
CA PHE A 55 9.91 -39.13 -2.57
C PHE A 55 11.28 -39.81 -2.67
N PHE A 56 11.46 -40.72 -3.63
CA PHE A 56 12.71 -41.47 -3.79
C PHE A 56 13.86 -40.66 -4.41
N ALA A 57 13.59 -39.54 -5.07
CA ALA A 57 14.64 -38.64 -5.56
C ALA A 57 15.43 -37.97 -4.41
N PHE A 58 14.86 -37.88 -3.21
CA PHE A 58 15.51 -37.31 -2.04
C PHE A 58 16.03 -38.40 -1.11
N GLY A 59 17.37 -38.53 -1.03
CA GLY A 59 18.00 -39.39 -0.05
C GLY A 59 17.76 -38.92 1.39
N THR A 60 17.96 -39.81 2.36
CA THR A 60 17.72 -39.56 3.80
C THR A 60 18.52 -38.39 4.40
N LYS A 61 19.59 -37.97 3.72
CA LYS A 61 20.45 -36.83 4.11
C LYS A 61 20.41 -35.67 3.12
N SER A 62 19.63 -35.78 2.05
CA SER A 62 19.50 -34.70 1.07
C SER A 62 18.92 -33.46 1.73
N ASN A 63 19.36 -32.30 1.25
CA ASN A 63 18.67 -31.04 1.53
C ASN A 63 17.56 -30.84 0.49
N VAL A 64 16.57 -30.06 0.86
CA VAL A 64 15.43 -29.65 0.03
C VAL A 64 15.57 -28.17 -0.29
N GLY A 65 15.66 -27.86 -1.57
CA GLY A 65 15.51 -26.50 -2.10
C GLY A 65 14.13 -26.35 -2.72
N ILE A 66 13.65 -25.11 -2.86
CA ILE A 66 12.43 -24.78 -3.62
C ILE A 66 12.81 -23.77 -4.70
N ALA A 67 12.43 -24.01 -5.95
CA ALA A 67 12.53 -23.00 -7.01
C ALA A 67 11.55 -21.85 -6.70
N LEU A 68 12.00 -20.61 -6.78
CA LEU A 68 11.18 -19.43 -6.46
C LEU A 68 10.54 -18.83 -7.72
N GLY A 69 9.58 -17.94 -7.51
CA GLY A 69 8.88 -17.21 -8.57
C GLY A 69 7.88 -18.08 -9.33
N GLU A 70 7.79 -17.89 -10.64
CA GLU A 70 6.78 -18.51 -11.53
C GLU A 70 6.70 -20.04 -11.37
N ARG A 71 7.85 -20.70 -11.16
CA ARG A 71 7.95 -22.16 -11.01
C ARG A 71 7.29 -22.72 -9.75
N SER A 72 6.99 -21.86 -8.77
CA SER A 72 6.24 -22.21 -7.56
C SER A 72 5.01 -21.30 -7.40
N GLY A 73 4.42 -20.87 -8.53
CA GLY A 73 3.22 -20.05 -8.58
C GLY A 73 3.40 -18.62 -8.06
N GLY A 74 4.59 -18.03 -8.21
CA GLY A 74 4.92 -16.69 -7.69
C GLY A 74 5.39 -16.69 -6.24
N LEU A 75 5.97 -17.80 -5.75
CA LEU A 75 6.52 -17.87 -4.40
C LEU A 75 7.74 -16.95 -4.26
N ILE A 76 7.70 -16.04 -3.29
CA ILE A 76 8.78 -15.13 -2.95
C ILE A 76 9.32 -15.49 -1.57
N ASP A 77 10.65 -15.48 -1.46
CA ASP A 77 11.37 -15.62 -0.20
C ASP A 77 11.94 -14.28 0.24
N ILE A 78 11.51 -13.82 1.42
CA ILE A 78 12.05 -12.68 2.13
C ILE A 78 13.20 -13.19 3.01
N ASP A 79 14.43 -12.98 2.54
CA ASP A 79 15.66 -13.42 3.21
C ASP A 79 16.18 -12.33 4.14
N ASN A 80 16.02 -12.50 5.43
CA ASN A 80 16.56 -11.60 6.44
C ASN A 80 18.00 -12.03 6.77
N ASP A 81 18.96 -11.34 6.16
CA ASP A 81 20.38 -11.59 6.37
C ASP A 81 20.88 -11.04 7.71
N TRP A 82 20.25 -9.97 8.21
CA TRP A 82 20.55 -9.38 9.52
C TRP A 82 19.61 -9.90 10.62
N PRO A 83 20.11 -10.12 11.85
CA PRO A 83 19.25 -10.44 13.00
C PRO A 83 18.17 -9.40 13.25
N GLU A 84 18.49 -8.10 13.10
CA GLU A 84 17.53 -7.00 13.22
C GLU A 84 16.42 -7.10 12.18
N ALA A 85 16.73 -7.49 10.94
CA ALA A 85 15.74 -7.67 9.89
C ALA A 85 14.76 -8.80 10.20
N ALA A 86 15.24 -9.90 10.79
CA ALA A 86 14.39 -10.99 11.26
C ALA A 86 13.47 -10.53 12.41
N LEU A 87 13.99 -9.75 13.36
CA LEU A 87 13.20 -9.19 14.47
C LEU A 87 12.12 -8.22 13.98
N ILE A 88 12.47 -7.27 13.12
CA ILE A 88 11.50 -6.31 12.56
C ILE A 88 10.45 -7.02 11.70
N SER A 89 10.85 -8.04 10.92
CA SER A 89 9.92 -8.84 10.12
C SER A 89 8.86 -9.56 10.96
N ASN A 90 9.12 -9.86 12.24
CA ASN A 90 8.12 -10.46 13.13
C ASN A 90 6.90 -9.57 13.38
N ILE A 91 7.04 -8.26 13.17
CA ILE A 91 5.92 -7.32 13.28
C ILE A 91 5.43 -6.91 11.91
N VAL A 92 6.32 -6.51 11.01
CA VAL A 92 5.91 -6.00 9.70
C VAL A 92 5.27 -7.08 8.84
N PHE A 93 5.76 -8.32 8.95
CA PHE A 93 5.32 -9.48 8.18
C PHE A 93 4.80 -10.60 9.10
N ALA A 94 4.16 -10.23 10.21
CA ALA A 94 3.72 -11.16 11.25
C ALA A 94 2.87 -12.33 10.72
N CYS A 95 2.07 -12.10 9.67
CA CYS A 95 1.20 -13.10 9.07
C CYS A 95 1.87 -13.95 7.97
N TYR A 96 3.14 -13.73 7.65
CA TYR A 96 3.82 -14.45 6.57
C TYR A 96 4.56 -15.66 7.16
N PRO A 97 4.27 -16.90 6.72
CA PRO A 97 4.88 -18.08 7.31
C PRO A 97 6.40 -18.03 7.31
N SER A 98 7.00 -18.26 8.48
CA SER A 98 8.44 -18.14 8.69
C SER A 98 9.12 -19.46 8.99
N PHE A 99 10.41 -19.52 8.67
CA PHE A 99 11.29 -20.62 9.01
C PHE A 99 12.72 -20.11 9.22
N GLY A 100 13.54 -20.92 9.87
CA GLY A 100 14.91 -20.55 10.17
C GLY A 100 15.69 -21.68 10.83
N ARG A 101 16.89 -21.34 11.31
CA ARG A 101 17.75 -22.23 12.09
C ARG A 101 17.90 -21.69 13.52
N ALA A 102 18.43 -22.48 14.45
CA ALA A 102 18.47 -22.10 15.86
C ALA A 102 19.21 -20.78 16.12
N THR A 103 20.31 -20.52 15.41
CA THR A 103 21.05 -19.23 15.50
C THR A 103 20.47 -18.09 14.65
N SER A 104 19.47 -18.37 13.81
CA SER A 104 18.89 -17.40 12.87
C SER A 104 17.41 -17.77 12.67
N LEU A 105 16.64 -17.54 13.72
CA LEU A 105 15.20 -17.81 13.77
C LEU A 105 14.45 -16.81 12.89
N ASN A 106 13.38 -17.25 12.23
CA ASN A 106 12.54 -16.42 11.35
C ASN A 106 13.34 -15.66 10.27
N SER A 107 14.49 -16.20 9.87
CA SER A 107 15.37 -15.57 8.88
C SER A 107 14.78 -15.62 7.47
N HIS A 108 13.80 -16.49 7.24
CA HIS A 108 13.08 -16.57 5.99
C HIS A 108 11.59 -16.43 6.23
N ARG A 109 10.90 -15.75 5.31
CA ARG A 109 9.43 -15.69 5.25
C ARG A 109 8.96 -15.88 3.83
N PHE A 110 7.87 -16.62 3.65
CA PHE A 110 7.28 -16.81 2.33
C PHE A 110 6.00 -16.02 2.12
N VAL A 111 5.86 -15.50 0.90
CA VAL A 111 4.69 -14.78 0.42
C VAL A 111 4.47 -15.11 -1.06
N ARG A 112 3.24 -15.01 -1.57
CA ARG A 112 2.95 -15.12 -3.00
C ARG A 112 2.85 -13.73 -3.60
N SER A 113 3.66 -13.43 -4.62
CA SER A 113 3.65 -12.12 -5.28
C SER A 113 4.28 -12.18 -6.68
N ARG A 114 4.20 -11.07 -7.42
CA ARG A 114 4.86 -10.88 -8.72
C ARG A 114 5.85 -9.72 -8.63
N LEU A 115 7.12 -10.04 -8.40
CA LEU A 115 8.20 -9.05 -8.40
C LEU A 115 8.60 -8.68 -9.82
N ARG A 116 8.98 -7.42 -10.05
CA ARG A 116 9.59 -7.01 -11.34
C ARG A 116 10.99 -7.60 -11.51
N LYS A 117 11.71 -7.77 -10.41
CA LYS A 117 13.04 -8.38 -10.32
C LYS A 117 13.33 -8.71 -8.85
N ASN A 118 14.32 -9.55 -8.63
CA ASN A 118 14.89 -9.76 -7.29
C ASN A 118 15.47 -8.44 -6.76
N VAL A 119 15.27 -8.16 -5.47
CA VAL A 119 15.68 -6.92 -4.82
C VAL A 119 16.61 -7.22 -3.66
N LYS A 120 17.72 -6.47 -3.56
CA LYS A 120 18.63 -6.52 -2.41
C LYS A 120 18.64 -5.17 -1.72
N TYR A 121 18.48 -5.18 -0.40
CA TYR A 121 18.59 -4.01 0.45
C TYR A 121 19.95 -4.04 1.13
N GLN A 122 20.94 -3.45 0.47
CA GLN A 122 22.34 -3.44 0.87
C GLN A 122 22.78 -2.05 1.35
N ILE A 123 23.52 -1.99 2.46
CA ILE A 123 24.16 -0.76 2.91
C ILE A 123 25.21 -0.28 1.89
N PRO A 124 25.43 1.04 1.75
CA PRO A 124 26.48 1.55 0.89
C PRO A 124 27.87 1.30 1.49
N ALA A 125 28.90 1.22 0.64
CA ALA A 125 30.25 0.81 1.03
C ALA A 125 30.91 1.75 2.06
N ASP A 126 30.55 3.03 2.05
CA ASP A 126 30.99 4.04 3.01
C ASP A 126 30.33 3.88 4.39
N ALA A 127 29.30 3.04 4.53
CA ALA A 127 28.60 2.77 5.78
C ALA A 127 28.89 1.38 6.38
N THR A 128 29.66 0.50 5.70
CA THR A 128 29.95 -0.87 6.17
C THR A 128 30.55 -0.92 7.58
N GLY A 129 31.39 0.06 7.94
CA GLY A 129 32.02 0.12 9.27
C GLY A 129 31.10 0.55 10.43
N LEU A 130 29.85 0.96 10.16
CA LEU A 130 28.97 1.57 11.17
C LEU A 130 28.17 0.55 12.01
N PHE A 131 27.93 -0.65 11.48
CA PHE A 131 26.90 -1.56 12.01
C PHE A 131 27.43 -2.86 12.63
N GLY A 132 28.72 -3.16 12.46
CA GLY A 132 29.32 -4.40 12.97
C GLY A 132 28.66 -5.68 12.43
N ALA A 133 28.07 -5.62 11.24
CA ALA A 133 27.35 -6.72 10.62
C ALA A 133 28.28 -7.60 9.75
N ASP A 134 28.02 -8.91 9.73
CA ASP A 134 28.79 -9.89 8.94
C ASP A 134 28.58 -9.74 7.42
N LYS A 135 27.47 -9.09 7.01
CA LYS A 135 27.07 -8.91 5.63
C LYS A 135 26.62 -7.48 5.40
N ASP A 136 26.90 -6.93 4.22
CA ASP A 136 26.36 -5.63 3.81
C ASP A 136 24.87 -5.70 3.45
N THR A 137 24.36 -6.89 3.10
CA THR A 137 22.95 -7.07 2.73
C THR A 137 22.13 -7.26 3.99
N VAL A 138 21.14 -6.39 4.19
CA VAL A 138 20.21 -6.41 5.34
C VAL A 138 19.13 -7.46 5.11
N LEU A 139 18.50 -7.41 3.93
CA LEU A 139 17.55 -8.41 3.46
C LEU A 139 17.46 -8.47 1.93
N GLU A 140 16.91 -9.57 1.42
CA GLU A 140 16.61 -9.76 -0.01
C GLU A 140 15.16 -10.20 -0.25
N LEU A 141 14.58 -9.74 -1.36
CA LEU A 141 13.36 -10.32 -1.94
C LEU A 141 13.77 -11.21 -3.12
N ARG A 142 13.55 -12.51 -2.97
CA ARG A 142 13.99 -13.55 -3.93
C ARG A 142 12.78 -14.21 -4.60
N GLY A 143 12.73 -14.13 -5.92
CA GLY A 143 11.71 -14.71 -6.79
C GLY A 143 12.34 -15.44 -7.97
N ASP A 144 11.89 -15.12 -9.18
CA ASP A 144 12.28 -15.84 -10.40
C ASP A 144 13.78 -16.12 -10.52
N LYS A 145 14.10 -17.32 -11.00
CA LYS A 145 15.45 -17.84 -11.29
C LYS A 145 16.33 -18.02 -10.05
N LEU A 146 15.78 -17.85 -8.85
CA LEU A 146 16.44 -18.20 -7.60
C LEU A 146 15.78 -19.43 -6.96
N GLN A 147 16.43 -19.95 -5.94
CA GLN A 147 15.91 -21.03 -5.10
C GLN A 147 16.26 -20.74 -3.64
N THR A 148 15.56 -21.39 -2.72
CA THR A 148 15.87 -21.31 -1.30
C THR A 148 15.86 -22.68 -0.64
N MET A 149 16.77 -22.89 0.32
CA MET A 149 16.82 -24.10 1.13
C MET A 149 15.72 -24.04 2.20
N VAL A 150 14.89 -25.07 2.28
CA VAL A 150 13.73 -25.12 3.20
C VAL A 150 13.84 -26.28 4.20
N PRO A 151 13.04 -26.30 5.28
CA PRO A 151 12.96 -27.45 6.18
C PRO A 151 12.62 -28.75 5.43
N PRO A 152 13.11 -29.92 5.87
CA PRO A 152 13.89 -30.18 7.08
C PRO A 152 15.41 -30.13 6.83
N SER A 153 15.89 -29.38 5.83
CA SER A 153 17.32 -29.32 5.44
C SER A 153 18.28 -29.01 6.59
N VAL A 154 19.54 -29.42 6.43
CA VAL A 154 20.64 -29.10 7.34
C VAL A 154 21.57 -28.10 6.65
N HIS A 155 21.70 -26.91 7.23
CA HIS A 155 22.57 -25.85 6.75
C HIS A 155 24.07 -26.28 6.83
N PRO A 156 24.99 -25.70 6.03
CA PRO A 156 26.42 -26.03 6.09
C PRO A 156 27.07 -25.92 7.48
N ASN A 157 26.55 -25.07 8.36
CA ASN A 157 27.00 -24.95 9.76
C ASN A 157 26.54 -26.12 10.66
N GLY A 158 25.80 -27.09 10.14
CA GLY A 158 25.29 -28.25 10.86
C GLY A 158 23.91 -28.07 11.50
N GLU A 159 23.34 -26.86 11.48
CA GLU A 159 22.03 -26.61 12.07
C GLU A 159 20.89 -27.00 11.13
N ARG A 160 19.81 -27.53 11.70
CA ARG A 160 18.62 -27.92 10.95
C ARG A 160 17.68 -26.71 10.79
N LEU A 161 17.18 -26.52 9.57
CA LEU A 161 16.10 -25.59 9.29
C LEU A 161 14.76 -26.16 9.77
N ARG A 162 13.94 -25.31 10.38
CA ARG A 162 12.62 -25.66 10.92
C ARG A 162 11.59 -24.61 10.57
N TRP A 163 10.37 -25.05 10.26
CA TRP A 163 9.20 -24.16 10.16
C TRP A 163 8.83 -23.64 11.55
N HIS A 164 8.51 -22.36 11.64
CA HIS A 164 7.90 -21.77 12.84
C HIS A 164 6.39 -21.62 12.65
N ASP A 165 5.98 -21.37 11.41
CA ASP A 165 4.59 -21.24 10.99
C ASP A 165 4.24 -22.27 9.91
N ASP A 166 2.94 -22.47 9.70
CA ASP A 166 2.44 -23.40 8.69
C ASP A 166 2.62 -22.85 7.26
N PRO A 167 3.41 -23.52 6.39
CA PRO A 167 3.66 -23.10 5.02
C PRO A 167 2.44 -23.15 4.09
N ARG A 168 1.28 -23.66 4.53
CA ARG A 168 0.03 -23.65 3.74
C ARG A 168 -0.64 -22.29 3.71
N ASN A 169 -0.39 -21.45 4.72
CA ASN A 169 -1.08 -20.18 4.91
C ASN A 169 -0.29 -19.00 4.33
N ILE A 170 0.23 -19.15 3.10
CA ILE A 170 0.97 -18.08 2.44
C ILE A 170 0.00 -17.04 1.87
N PRO A 171 0.10 -15.77 2.28
CA PRO A 171 -0.75 -14.72 1.72
C PRO A 171 -0.29 -14.31 0.32
N GLU A 172 -1.25 -13.85 -0.48
CA GLU A 172 -0.98 -13.17 -1.75
C GLU A 172 -0.94 -11.66 -1.54
N VAL A 173 0.10 -11.01 -2.04
CA VAL A 173 0.34 -9.57 -1.84
C VAL A 173 0.78 -8.90 -3.13
N ASP A 174 0.45 -7.61 -3.28
CA ASP A 174 0.95 -6.80 -4.37
C ASP A 174 2.47 -6.65 -4.31
N GLY A 175 3.14 -6.74 -5.46
CA GLY A 175 4.60 -6.72 -5.53
C GLY A 175 5.20 -5.36 -5.16
N ALA A 176 4.52 -4.25 -5.51
CA ALA A 176 5.00 -2.92 -5.14
C ALA A 176 4.78 -2.65 -3.64
N GLU A 177 3.69 -3.16 -3.07
CA GLU A 177 3.47 -3.13 -1.63
C GLU A 177 4.54 -3.95 -0.88
N LEU A 178 4.83 -5.17 -1.34
CA LEU A 178 5.90 -6.00 -0.77
C LEU A 178 7.27 -5.30 -0.81
N GLU A 179 7.65 -4.70 -1.95
CA GLU A 179 8.90 -3.94 -2.08
C GLU A 179 8.93 -2.71 -1.14
N ARG A 180 7.79 -2.02 -0.97
CA ARG A 180 7.66 -0.87 -0.06
C ARG A 180 7.85 -1.29 1.39
N TYR A 181 7.17 -2.34 1.84
CA TYR A 181 7.29 -2.81 3.22
C TYR A 181 8.65 -3.46 3.48
N ALA A 182 9.24 -4.18 2.53
CA ALA A 182 10.61 -4.70 2.65
C ALA A 182 11.64 -3.57 2.77
N GLY A 183 11.47 -2.47 2.03
CA GLY A 183 12.29 -1.27 2.19
C GLY A 183 12.12 -0.60 3.56
N CYS A 184 10.91 -0.65 4.12
CA CYS A 184 10.67 -0.24 5.49
C CYS A 184 11.40 -1.15 6.49
N VAL A 185 11.26 -2.48 6.38
CA VAL A 185 11.97 -3.45 7.24
C VAL A 185 13.47 -3.20 7.23
N ALA A 186 14.07 -3.05 6.04
CA ALA A 186 15.50 -2.77 5.92
C ALA A 186 15.89 -1.46 6.62
N SER A 187 15.08 -0.40 6.47
CA SER A 187 15.32 0.90 7.13
C SER A 187 15.20 0.81 8.65
N LEU A 188 14.14 0.17 9.16
CA LEU A 188 13.93 -0.01 10.59
C LEU A 188 15.02 -0.89 11.23
N SER A 189 15.58 -1.84 10.47
CA SER A 189 16.70 -2.68 10.92
C SER A 189 17.97 -1.86 11.15
N ILE A 190 18.27 -0.91 10.25
CA ILE A 190 19.38 0.04 10.41
C ILE A 190 19.18 0.90 11.66
N ILE A 191 17.96 1.36 11.89
CA ILE A 191 17.62 2.18 13.05
C ILE A 191 17.73 1.36 14.34
N LEU A 192 17.23 0.12 14.37
CA LEU A 192 17.32 -0.77 15.52
C LEU A 192 18.78 -1.07 15.89
N ASN A 193 19.63 -1.36 14.89
CA ASN A 193 21.05 -1.62 15.13
C ASN A 193 21.76 -0.43 15.80
N ARG A 194 21.40 0.80 15.39
CA ARG A 194 22.01 2.04 15.91
C ARG A 194 21.27 2.71 17.05
N TYR A 195 20.13 2.15 17.47
CA TYR A 195 19.34 2.73 18.55
C TYR A 195 20.17 2.79 19.85
N PRO A 196 20.26 3.95 20.54
CA PRO A 196 21.11 4.10 21.71
C PRO A 196 20.75 3.16 22.87
N ARG A 197 21.73 2.37 23.31
CA ARG A 197 21.61 1.48 24.48
C ARG A 197 21.79 2.19 25.83
N GLY A 198 22.40 3.38 25.83
CA GLY A 198 22.50 4.28 26.99
C GLY A 198 21.36 5.30 27.05
N ALA A 199 21.21 5.99 28.18
CA ALA A 199 20.24 7.07 28.35
C ALA A 199 20.63 8.33 27.57
N GLY A 200 19.62 9.06 27.07
CA GLY A 200 19.78 10.31 26.32
C GLY A 200 19.37 10.19 24.84
N ASN A 201 18.74 11.24 24.31
CA ASN A 201 18.34 11.43 22.90
C ASN A 201 17.35 10.43 22.28
N ARG A 202 16.96 9.35 22.98
CA ARG A 202 16.02 8.33 22.49
C ARG A 202 14.66 8.88 22.05
N ASP A 203 14.11 9.85 22.78
CA ASP A 203 12.82 10.46 22.39
C ASP A 203 12.93 11.23 21.09
N ASN A 204 14.01 12.00 20.92
CA ASN A 204 14.25 12.77 19.70
C ASN A 204 14.45 11.85 18.48
N ILE A 205 15.14 10.72 18.65
CA ILE A 205 15.25 9.68 17.63
C ILE A 205 13.88 9.13 17.27
N CYS A 206 13.04 8.82 18.26
CA CYS A 206 11.68 8.33 18.01
C CYS A 206 10.82 9.39 17.31
N LEU A 207 10.89 10.66 17.71
CA LEU A 207 10.20 11.77 17.04
C LEU A 207 10.65 11.93 15.58
N ALA A 208 11.97 11.88 15.32
CA ALA A 208 12.52 11.96 13.96
C ALA A 208 12.15 10.73 13.11
N LEU A 209 12.09 9.54 13.72
CA LEU A 209 11.61 8.32 13.08
C LEU A 209 10.11 8.42 12.74
N THR A 210 9.28 8.85 13.68
CA THR A 210 7.85 9.07 13.47
C THR A 210 7.62 10.04 12.31
N GLY A 211 8.26 11.21 12.33
CA GLY A 211 8.14 12.18 11.23
C GLY A 211 8.62 11.60 9.90
N THR A 212 9.68 10.77 9.92
CA THR A 212 10.15 10.07 8.72
C THR A 212 9.08 9.15 8.18
N LEU A 213 8.53 8.23 8.99
CA LEU A 213 7.53 7.28 8.50
C LEU A 213 6.20 7.96 8.10
N VAL A 214 5.84 9.07 8.75
CA VAL A 214 4.70 9.92 8.36
C VAL A 214 4.85 10.40 6.93
N ARG A 215 6.02 10.96 6.59
CA ARG A 215 6.34 11.41 5.23
C ARG A 215 6.43 10.27 4.22
N ALA A 216 6.82 9.06 4.66
CA ALA A 216 6.79 7.87 3.81
C ALA A 216 5.35 7.37 3.56
N GLY A 217 4.36 7.98 4.23
CA GLY A 217 2.93 7.70 4.02
C GLY A 217 2.47 6.40 4.65
N PHE A 218 3.09 5.95 5.75
CA PHE A 218 2.57 4.81 6.50
C PHE A 218 1.42 5.23 7.43
N PRO A 219 0.46 4.34 7.74
CA PRO A 219 -0.65 4.65 8.66
C PRO A 219 -0.15 4.94 10.09
N ASP A 220 -0.82 5.84 10.79
CA ASP A 220 -0.33 6.38 12.06
C ASP A 220 -0.27 5.31 13.16
N GLU A 221 -1.27 4.43 13.24
CA GLU A 221 -1.32 3.33 14.21
C GLU A 221 -0.16 2.34 13.99
N VAL A 222 0.18 2.12 12.72
CA VAL A 222 1.29 1.22 12.33
C VAL A 222 2.63 1.86 12.67
N ILE A 223 2.79 3.16 12.42
CA ILE A 223 3.99 3.92 12.79
C ILE A 223 4.21 3.86 14.29
N ASP A 224 3.18 4.15 15.08
CA ASP A 224 3.26 4.16 16.54
C ASP A 224 3.63 2.77 17.09
N ALA A 225 3.05 1.70 16.53
CA ALA A 225 3.40 0.33 16.90
C ALA A 225 4.86 -0.01 16.58
N TRP A 226 5.36 0.37 15.39
CA TRP A 226 6.74 0.11 14.99
C TRP A 226 7.76 0.88 15.83
N VAL A 227 7.52 2.17 16.08
CA VAL A 227 8.40 3.00 16.91
C VAL A 227 8.49 2.46 18.33
N MET A 228 7.36 2.10 18.94
CA MET A 228 7.32 1.45 20.25
C MET A 228 8.09 0.13 20.24
N HIS A 229 7.91 -0.70 19.21
CA HIS A 229 8.57 -2.00 19.14
C HIS A 229 10.09 -1.90 18.99
N ILE A 230 10.58 -0.99 18.14
CA ILE A 230 12.02 -0.76 17.98
C ILE A 230 12.64 -0.35 19.32
N ALA A 231 12.00 0.59 20.03
CA ALA A 231 12.45 1.01 21.35
C ALA A 231 12.46 -0.17 22.35
N SER A 232 11.44 -1.04 22.31
CA SER A 232 11.37 -2.23 23.16
C SER A 232 12.48 -3.24 22.85
N LEU A 233 12.72 -3.57 21.57
CA LEU A 233 13.82 -4.43 21.14
C LEU A 233 15.19 -3.84 21.50
N ALA A 234 15.28 -2.51 21.54
CA ALA A 234 16.49 -1.81 21.92
C ALA A 234 16.75 -1.82 23.45
N GLY A 235 15.79 -2.28 24.28
CA GLY A 235 15.87 -2.25 25.73
C GLY A 235 15.57 -0.86 26.32
N ASP A 236 14.77 -0.05 25.63
CA ASP A 236 14.33 1.24 26.14
C ASP A 236 13.25 1.06 27.21
N GLU A 237 13.58 1.39 28.47
CA GLU A 237 12.66 1.32 29.61
C GLU A 237 11.41 2.21 29.43
N GLU A 238 11.49 3.23 28.57
CA GLU A 238 10.37 4.11 28.24
C GLU A 238 9.69 3.76 26.90
N ALA A 239 9.92 2.57 26.34
CA ALA A 239 9.39 2.17 25.03
C ALA A 239 7.89 2.46 24.85
N ALA A 240 7.08 2.23 25.89
CA ALA A 240 5.64 2.49 25.88
C ALA A 240 5.26 3.97 25.63
N LYS A 241 6.16 4.92 25.88
CA LYS A 241 5.97 6.36 25.65
C LYS A 241 6.51 6.82 24.28
N ARG A 242 7.11 5.92 23.49
CA ARG A 242 7.77 6.28 22.22
C ARG A 242 6.78 6.34 21.04
N GLY A 243 5.71 5.55 21.08
CA GLY A 243 4.57 5.66 20.16
C GLY A 243 3.56 6.75 20.57
N GLY A 244 2.42 6.80 19.88
CA GLY A 244 1.30 7.71 20.13
C GLY A 244 1.50 9.13 19.59
N LYS A 245 2.45 9.34 18.67
CA LYS A 245 2.88 10.66 18.21
C LYS A 245 2.68 10.85 16.70
N ALA A 246 2.30 9.80 15.98
CA ALA A 246 2.17 9.82 14.53
C ALA A 246 1.09 10.80 14.04
N ALA A 247 -0.11 10.76 14.61
CA ALA A 247 -1.22 11.65 14.23
C ALA A 247 -0.84 13.13 14.37
N ALA A 248 -0.34 13.54 15.53
CA ALA A 248 0.12 14.92 15.75
C ALA A 248 1.30 15.31 14.84
N SER A 249 2.20 14.38 14.53
CA SER A 249 3.29 14.63 13.57
C SER A 249 2.78 14.78 12.14
N ARG A 250 1.69 14.08 11.77
CA ARG A 250 1.04 14.16 10.47
C ARG A 250 0.29 15.47 10.31
N GLU A 251 -0.48 15.90 11.30
CA GLU A 251 -1.15 17.21 11.30
C GLU A 251 -0.16 18.34 11.05
N LYS A 252 0.97 18.36 11.77
CA LYS A 252 2.04 19.35 11.55
C LYS A 252 2.65 19.28 10.16
N PHE A 253 2.91 18.07 9.66
CA PHE A 253 3.44 17.89 8.31
C PHE A 253 2.46 18.39 7.23
N ASP A 254 1.18 18.07 7.37
CA ASP A 254 0.12 18.48 6.43
C ASP A 254 -0.13 19.99 6.50
N ALA A 255 0.07 20.62 7.67
CA ALA A 255 0.06 22.07 7.85
C ALA A 255 1.33 22.79 7.32
N GLY A 256 2.34 22.04 6.86
CA GLY A 256 3.61 22.60 6.38
C GLY A 256 4.52 23.12 7.49
N GLU A 257 4.28 22.73 8.74
CA GLU A 257 5.14 23.10 9.88
C GLU A 257 6.45 22.30 9.85
N GLU A 258 7.50 22.91 10.40
CA GLU A 258 8.79 22.22 10.55
C GLU A 258 8.68 21.08 11.57
N THR A 259 8.99 19.86 11.10
CA THR A 259 9.04 18.65 11.92
C THR A 259 10.31 17.89 11.64
N TRP A 260 10.84 17.15 12.63
CA TRP A 260 12.06 16.41 12.44
C TRP A 260 11.96 15.33 11.38
N GLY A 261 13.10 15.18 10.71
CA GLY A 261 13.34 14.64 9.38
C GLY A 261 13.97 13.25 9.36
N LEU A 262 14.04 12.65 8.18
CA LEU A 262 15.08 11.67 7.90
C LEU A 262 16.50 12.27 8.09
N PRO A 263 16.78 13.53 7.67
CA PRO A 263 18.07 14.16 7.98
C PRO A 263 18.40 14.18 9.48
N ALA A 264 17.47 14.67 10.32
CA ALA A 264 17.65 14.70 11.78
C ALA A 264 17.79 13.29 12.36
N LEU A 265 17.03 12.31 11.87
CA LEU A 265 17.15 10.91 12.29
C LEU A 265 18.56 10.37 12.00
N CYS A 266 19.09 10.61 10.80
CA CYS A 266 20.43 10.19 10.42
C CYS A 266 21.51 10.86 11.28
N GLU A 267 21.39 12.16 11.54
CA GLU A 267 22.29 12.91 12.43
C GLU A 267 22.26 12.35 13.87
N PHE A 268 21.07 12.16 14.45
CA PHE A 268 20.93 11.66 15.82
C PHE A 268 21.48 10.23 16.01
N LEU A 269 21.55 9.45 14.94
CA LEU A 269 22.07 8.07 14.95
C LEU A 269 23.53 7.98 14.47
N GLY A 270 24.12 9.06 13.96
CA GLY A 270 25.45 9.08 13.33
C GLY A 270 25.54 8.17 12.11
N ILE A 271 24.51 8.21 11.25
CA ILE A 271 24.39 7.39 10.02
C ILE A 271 24.09 8.25 8.79
N GLU A 272 24.68 9.43 8.70
CA GLU A 272 24.50 10.36 7.58
C GLU A 272 24.82 9.72 6.23
N ALA A 273 25.82 8.83 6.18
CA ALA A 273 26.14 8.02 4.98
C ALA A 273 24.95 7.17 4.48
N MET A 274 24.01 6.82 5.36
CA MET A 274 22.82 6.04 4.99
C MET A 274 21.69 6.87 4.39
N GLU A 275 21.71 8.20 4.51
CA GLU A 275 20.52 9.03 4.21
C GLU A 275 19.99 8.78 2.79
N LYS A 276 20.87 8.77 1.79
CA LYS A 276 20.49 8.50 0.38
C LYS A 276 19.88 7.10 0.19
N THR A 277 20.40 6.11 0.90
CA THR A 277 19.94 4.72 0.82
C THR A 277 18.59 4.56 1.50
N LEU A 278 18.42 5.13 2.70
CA LEU A 278 17.14 5.15 3.43
C LEU A 278 16.07 5.91 2.66
N ARG A 279 16.45 7.00 1.98
CA ARG A 279 15.56 7.71 1.05
C ARG A 279 15.01 6.76 -0.01
N LYS A 280 15.90 6.08 -0.72
CA LYS A 280 15.53 5.11 -1.74
C LYS A 280 14.64 3.98 -1.18
N TRP A 281 14.98 3.42 -0.02
CA TRP A 281 14.25 2.29 0.56
C TRP A 281 12.86 2.66 1.05
N LEU A 282 12.70 3.84 1.65
CA LEU A 282 11.41 4.35 2.12
C LEU A 282 10.58 5.03 1.02
N GLY A 283 11.08 5.03 -0.22
CA GLY A 283 10.41 5.64 -1.37
C GLY A 283 10.52 7.16 -1.44
N PHE A 284 11.33 7.79 -0.58
CA PHE A 284 11.72 9.19 -0.74
C PHE A 284 12.63 9.33 -1.95
N GLY A 285 12.11 9.83 -3.06
CA GLY A 285 12.92 9.98 -4.27
C GLY A 285 12.83 8.79 -5.23
N GLY A 286 11.77 7.97 -5.13
CA GLY A 286 10.99 7.81 -6.36
C GLY A 286 10.62 9.23 -6.76
N ASP A 287 11.18 9.74 -7.85
CA ASP A 287 11.00 11.13 -8.22
C ASP A 287 9.52 11.34 -8.50
N THR A 288 8.77 11.69 -7.47
CA THR A 288 7.41 12.15 -7.61
C THR A 288 7.43 13.46 -8.37
N GLY A 289 8.57 14.13 -8.60
CA GLY A 289 8.59 15.45 -9.21
C GLY A 289 7.76 16.47 -8.40
N GLY A 290 7.61 16.24 -7.08
CA GLY A 290 6.67 16.99 -6.24
C GLY A 290 5.20 16.60 -6.43
N VAL A 291 4.90 15.48 -7.09
CA VAL A 291 3.55 14.94 -7.25
C VAL A 291 3.08 14.31 -5.95
N ASP A 292 1.90 14.73 -5.52
CA ASP A 292 1.14 14.15 -4.42
C ASP A 292 0.99 12.62 -4.58
N SER A 293 1.25 11.86 -3.52
CA SER A 293 1.05 10.42 -3.47
C SER A 293 -0.38 9.96 -3.83
N LYS A 294 -1.38 10.84 -3.67
CA LYS A 294 -2.78 10.62 -4.05
C LYS A 294 -3.10 10.98 -5.50
N ALA A 295 -2.11 11.43 -6.28
CA ALA A 295 -2.35 11.82 -7.66
C ALA A 295 -2.82 10.65 -8.53
N ILE A 296 -3.78 10.94 -9.40
CA ILE A 296 -4.26 10.01 -10.41
C ILE A 296 -3.16 9.84 -11.46
N ILE A 297 -2.62 8.62 -11.55
CA ILE A 297 -1.52 8.30 -12.46
C ILE A 297 -2.07 7.90 -13.82
N VAL A 298 -1.75 8.70 -14.84
CA VAL A 298 -2.09 8.44 -16.24
C VAL A 298 -1.11 7.42 -16.84
N ARG A 299 -1.61 6.24 -17.20
CA ARG A 299 -0.84 5.20 -17.91
C ARG A 299 -1.56 4.70 -19.16
N PRO A 300 -0.83 4.38 -20.24
CA PRO A 300 -1.41 3.65 -21.37
C PRO A 300 -2.05 2.34 -20.89
N GLY A 301 -3.26 2.05 -21.34
CA GLY A 301 -4.01 0.85 -20.96
C GLY A 301 -4.81 0.94 -19.64
N GLU A 302 -4.65 2.01 -18.84
CA GLU A 302 -5.30 2.17 -17.53
C GLU A 302 -6.35 3.30 -17.51
N LEU A 303 -6.87 3.72 -18.67
CA LEU A 303 -7.84 4.81 -18.76
C LEU A 303 -9.08 4.60 -17.86
N PRO A 304 -9.73 3.42 -17.80
CA PRO A 304 -10.88 3.20 -16.93
C PRO A 304 -10.56 3.48 -15.45
N LEU A 305 -9.42 3.00 -14.96
CA LEU A 305 -8.98 3.20 -13.57
C LEU A 305 -8.73 4.67 -13.24
N ALA A 306 -8.13 5.42 -14.17
CA ALA A 306 -7.93 6.86 -13.99
C ALA A 306 -9.27 7.60 -13.91
N VAL A 307 -10.24 7.20 -14.74
CA VAL A 307 -11.60 7.78 -14.73
C VAL A 307 -12.37 7.39 -13.48
N ASP A 308 -12.24 6.15 -12.98
CA ASP A 308 -12.90 5.71 -11.72
C ASP A 308 -12.43 6.53 -10.52
N ARG A 309 -11.12 6.79 -10.44
CA ARG A 309 -10.55 7.65 -9.39
C ARG A 309 -10.98 9.10 -9.53
N ALA A 310 -11.11 9.60 -10.76
CA ALA A 310 -11.60 10.95 -11.01
C ALA A 310 -13.07 11.11 -10.58
N GLU A 311 -13.91 10.12 -10.89
CA GLU A 311 -15.30 10.06 -10.40
C GLU A 311 -15.35 10.01 -8.87
N GLN A 312 -14.53 9.16 -8.25
CA GLN A 312 -14.45 9.07 -6.80
C GLN A 312 -14.09 10.42 -6.17
N ALA A 313 -13.11 11.12 -6.74
CA ALA A 313 -12.73 12.45 -6.28
C ALA A 313 -13.88 13.47 -6.40
N LEU A 314 -14.69 13.41 -7.47
CA LEU A 314 -15.87 14.28 -7.59
C LEU A 314 -16.93 13.96 -6.52
N ILE A 315 -17.13 12.68 -6.20
CA ILE A 315 -18.08 12.22 -5.17
C ILE A 315 -17.60 12.65 -3.78
N ASP A 316 -16.35 12.37 -3.45
CA ASP A 316 -15.76 12.66 -2.13
C ASP A 316 -15.73 14.16 -1.83
N ASN A 317 -15.58 15.00 -2.86
CA ASN A 317 -15.62 16.46 -2.74
C ASN A 317 -17.03 17.05 -2.95
N GLU A 318 -18.06 16.21 -3.02
CA GLU A 318 -19.48 16.60 -3.19
C GLU A 318 -19.74 17.59 -4.32
N VAL A 319 -19.02 17.47 -5.44
CA VAL A 319 -19.13 18.40 -6.57
C VAL A 319 -20.56 18.36 -7.14
N ASP A 320 -21.13 19.53 -7.41
CA ASP A 320 -22.49 19.72 -7.94
C ASP A 320 -22.64 19.31 -9.42
N ILE A 321 -22.37 18.03 -9.69
CA ILE A 321 -22.60 17.36 -10.96
C ILE A 321 -23.56 16.21 -10.71
N TYR A 322 -24.58 16.15 -11.55
CA TYR A 322 -25.68 15.22 -11.40
C TYR A 322 -25.90 14.47 -12.70
N GLN A 323 -26.32 13.22 -12.60
CA GLN A 323 -26.87 12.52 -13.75
C GLN A 323 -28.33 12.92 -13.96
N ARG A 324 -28.72 13.13 -15.22
CA ARG A 324 -30.10 13.41 -15.62
C ARG A 324 -30.35 12.81 -17.00
N PHE A 325 -31.12 11.72 -17.00
CA PHE A 325 -31.37 10.89 -18.18
C PHE A 325 -30.05 10.48 -18.85
N GLU A 326 -29.85 10.82 -20.12
CA GLU A 326 -28.68 10.42 -20.93
C GLU A 326 -27.49 11.39 -20.81
N SER A 327 -27.52 12.32 -19.85
CA SER A 327 -26.48 13.36 -19.73
C SER A 327 -26.10 13.65 -18.29
N LEU A 328 -24.90 14.17 -18.10
CA LEU A 328 -24.52 14.86 -16.87
C LEU A 328 -24.91 16.34 -16.96
N VAL A 329 -25.46 16.86 -15.88
CA VAL A 329 -25.87 18.26 -15.75
C VAL A 329 -25.24 18.89 -14.52
N ARG A 330 -25.06 20.20 -14.59
CA ARG A 330 -24.70 21.05 -13.44
C ARG A 330 -25.71 22.16 -13.29
N VAL A 331 -25.82 22.70 -12.09
CA VAL A 331 -26.69 23.83 -11.80
C VAL A 331 -25.91 25.13 -12.02
N ALA A 332 -26.55 26.11 -12.65
CA ALA A 332 -25.97 27.43 -12.87
C ALA A 332 -27.03 28.51 -12.73
N ARG A 333 -26.63 29.74 -12.41
CA ARG A 333 -27.48 30.92 -12.55
C ARG A 333 -27.06 31.71 -13.77
N ILE A 334 -28.01 32.02 -14.65
CA ILE A 334 -27.70 32.81 -15.84
C ILE A 334 -27.38 34.25 -15.45
N GLN A 335 -26.27 34.79 -15.98
CA GLN A 335 -25.83 36.15 -15.66
C GLN A 335 -26.61 37.22 -16.42
N THR A 336 -27.22 36.85 -17.53
CA THR A 336 -28.06 37.71 -18.36
C THR A 336 -29.34 36.97 -18.71
N GLY A 337 -30.46 37.69 -18.67
CA GLY A 337 -31.73 37.15 -19.12
C GLY A 337 -31.64 36.66 -20.56
N ALA A 338 -32.26 35.52 -20.82
CA ALA A 338 -32.21 34.87 -22.13
C ALA A 338 -33.59 34.33 -22.49
N GLU A 339 -33.91 34.36 -23.78
CA GLU A 339 -35.11 33.77 -24.34
C GLU A 339 -34.69 32.67 -25.31
N SER A 340 -35.10 31.43 -25.03
CA SER A 340 -34.83 30.26 -25.88
C SER A 340 -36.06 29.38 -25.89
N ASP A 341 -36.46 28.90 -27.07
CA ASP A 341 -37.61 28.02 -27.27
C ASP A 341 -38.92 28.56 -26.66
N GLY A 342 -39.11 29.88 -26.73
CA GLY A 342 -40.29 30.56 -26.16
C GLY A 342 -40.30 30.70 -24.63
N ILE A 343 -39.21 30.32 -23.95
CA ILE A 343 -39.06 30.44 -22.50
C ILE A 343 -38.15 31.61 -22.18
N LYS A 344 -38.74 32.68 -21.61
CA LYS A 344 -38.01 33.83 -21.10
C LYS A 344 -37.50 33.53 -19.69
N ARG A 345 -36.19 33.65 -19.48
CA ARG A 345 -35.54 33.50 -18.18
C ARG A 345 -34.90 34.81 -17.77
N GLU A 346 -35.12 35.21 -16.53
CA GLU A 346 -34.57 36.44 -15.97
C GLU A 346 -33.11 36.25 -15.53
N THR A 347 -32.38 37.36 -15.42
CA THR A 347 -31.05 37.37 -14.82
C THR A 347 -31.11 36.76 -13.41
N GLY A 348 -30.21 35.82 -13.11
CA GLY A 348 -30.18 35.10 -11.84
C GLY A 348 -31.07 33.86 -11.79
N ALA A 349 -31.82 33.54 -12.84
CA ALA A 349 -32.63 32.32 -12.91
C ALA A 349 -31.74 31.06 -12.83
N LEU A 350 -32.20 30.09 -12.05
CA LEU A 350 -31.54 28.81 -11.86
C LEU A 350 -31.82 27.90 -13.05
N VAL A 351 -30.77 27.39 -13.68
CA VAL A 351 -30.85 26.56 -14.89
C VAL A 351 -29.99 25.31 -14.76
N LEU A 352 -30.40 24.27 -15.47
CA LEU A 352 -29.59 23.08 -15.70
C LEU A 352 -28.79 23.26 -16.98
N GLN A 353 -27.48 23.08 -16.89
CA GLN A 353 -26.58 23.11 -18.03
C GLN A 353 -25.95 21.74 -18.19
N THR A 354 -25.97 21.21 -19.42
CA THR A 354 -25.26 19.98 -19.76
C THR A 354 -23.76 20.18 -19.51
N VAL A 355 -23.14 19.19 -18.89
CA VAL A 355 -21.70 19.18 -18.64
C VAL A 355 -20.96 18.96 -19.95
N SER A 356 -20.10 19.90 -20.32
CA SER A 356 -19.23 19.77 -21.49
C SER A 356 -17.90 19.08 -21.11
N PRO A 357 -17.24 18.37 -22.05
CA PRO A 357 -15.95 17.74 -21.79
C PRO A 357 -14.88 18.71 -21.25
N PRO A 358 -14.72 19.95 -21.79
CA PRO A 358 -13.76 20.91 -21.25
C PRO A 358 -14.05 21.32 -19.81
N TRP A 359 -15.33 21.57 -19.48
CA TRP A 359 -15.73 21.96 -18.12
C TRP A 359 -15.48 20.82 -17.13
N LEU A 360 -15.81 19.58 -17.51
CA LEU A 360 -15.56 18.41 -16.67
C LEU A 360 -14.06 18.20 -16.45
N ARG A 361 -13.25 18.35 -17.50
CA ARG A 361 -11.78 18.27 -17.39
C ARG A 361 -11.24 19.29 -16.38
N GLU A 362 -11.79 20.50 -16.35
CA GLU A 362 -11.46 21.49 -15.33
C GLU A 362 -11.84 21.00 -13.92
N GLN A 363 -13.02 20.41 -13.73
CA GLN A 363 -13.40 19.86 -12.43
C GLN A 363 -12.48 18.72 -11.99
N PHE A 364 -12.10 17.82 -12.89
CA PHE A 364 -11.10 16.79 -12.60
C PHE A 364 -9.76 17.37 -12.14
N ALA A 365 -9.33 18.50 -12.72
CA ALA A 365 -8.08 19.18 -12.33
C ALA A 365 -8.20 19.90 -10.98
N ARG A 366 -9.38 20.43 -10.66
CA ARG A 366 -9.66 21.13 -9.39
C ARG A 366 -9.74 20.17 -8.21
N HIS A 367 -10.32 18.99 -8.41
CA HIS A 367 -10.65 18.06 -7.33
C HIS A 367 -9.71 16.85 -7.24
N ALA A 368 -8.75 16.71 -8.15
CA ALA A 368 -7.72 15.68 -8.06
C ALA A 368 -6.39 16.19 -8.62
N LYS A 369 -5.27 15.73 -8.05
CA LYS A 369 -3.95 15.88 -8.66
C LYS A 369 -3.75 14.80 -9.71
N TRP A 370 -3.04 15.12 -10.79
CA TRP A 370 -2.80 14.21 -11.90
C TRP A 370 -1.31 14.17 -12.22
N ALA A 371 -0.82 12.99 -12.57
CA ALA A 371 0.56 12.81 -12.97
C ALA A 371 0.71 11.77 -14.05
N ARG A 372 1.79 11.87 -14.82
CA ARG A 372 2.14 10.90 -15.84
C ARG A 372 3.55 10.39 -15.59
N GLN A 373 3.75 9.09 -15.78
CA GLN A 373 5.09 8.50 -15.77
C GLN A 373 5.84 8.95 -17.02
N GLN A 374 6.95 9.67 -16.83
CA GLN A 374 7.94 9.97 -17.87
C GLN A 374 9.29 9.37 -17.47
N LYS A 375 9.75 8.36 -18.23
CA LYS A 375 10.96 7.59 -17.91
C LYS A 375 10.87 7.03 -16.47
N LYS A 376 11.77 7.43 -15.58
CA LYS A 376 11.85 6.99 -14.18
C LYS A 376 11.20 7.97 -13.19
N LYS A 377 10.48 8.98 -13.66
CA LYS A 377 9.93 10.07 -12.84
C LYS A 377 8.42 10.21 -13.08
N LEU A 378 7.68 10.58 -12.05
CA LEU A 378 6.32 11.10 -12.19
C LEU A 378 6.41 12.61 -12.40
N VAL A 379 5.62 13.12 -13.33
CA VAL A 379 5.55 14.55 -13.64
C VAL A 379 4.09 14.98 -13.49
N PRO A 380 3.79 16.09 -12.79
CA PRO A 380 2.44 16.64 -12.74
C PRO A 380 1.94 16.94 -14.15
N VAL A 381 0.69 16.60 -14.43
CA VAL A 381 0.03 16.91 -15.71
C VAL A 381 -1.41 17.33 -15.43
N ASP A 382 -2.03 17.99 -16.41
CA ASP A 382 -3.49 18.15 -16.39
C ASP A 382 -4.18 16.81 -16.71
N PRO A 383 -5.45 16.62 -16.30
CA PRO A 383 -6.24 15.47 -16.73
C PRO A 383 -6.26 15.36 -18.26
N PRO A 384 -6.09 14.17 -18.86
CA PRO A 384 -6.20 14.00 -20.30
C PRO A 384 -7.61 14.32 -20.82
N SER A 385 -7.73 14.88 -22.02
CA SER A 385 -9.03 15.19 -22.64
C SER A 385 -9.90 13.93 -22.84
N GLU A 386 -9.25 12.79 -23.08
CA GLU A 386 -9.88 11.48 -23.23
C GLU A 386 -10.54 11.02 -21.93
N ALA A 387 -10.03 11.42 -20.76
CA ALA A 387 -10.62 11.03 -19.48
C ALA A 387 -12.02 11.65 -19.30
N ALA A 388 -12.17 12.95 -19.60
CA ALA A 388 -13.45 13.63 -19.55
C ALA A 388 -14.44 13.07 -20.58
N THR A 389 -13.97 12.80 -21.79
CA THR A 389 -14.79 12.22 -22.87
C THR A 389 -15.26 10.80 -22.51
N ALA A 390 -14.34 9.95 -22.03
CA ALA A 390 -14.66 8.60 -21.62
C ALA A 390 -15.63 8.57 -20.43
N TYR A 391 -15.48 9.49 -19.48
CA TYR A 391 -16.42 9.61 -18.35
C TYR A 391 -17.82 10.00 -18.81
N LEU A 392 -17.96 11.00 -19.69
CA LEU A 392 -19.25 11.43 -20.23
C LEU A 392 -19.93 10.35 -21.09
N ALA A 393 -19.20 9.36 -21.58
CA ALA A 393 -19.76 8.23 -22.32
C ALA A 393 -20.35 7.12 -21.41
N ARG A 394 -20.20 7.20 -20.09
CA ARG A 394 -20.68 6.18 -19.13
C ARG A 394 -22.19 6.26 -18.84
N VAL A 395 -23.01 6.60 -19.85
CA VAL A 395 -24.48 6.61 -19.70
C VAL A 395 -24.95 5.29 -19.09
N GLY A 396 -25.71 5.36 -18.00
CA GLY A 396 -26.20 4.19 -17.25
C GLY A 396 -25.20 3.55 -16.27
N ASN A 397 -23.95 4.03 -16.19
CA ASN A 397 -22.90 3.50 -15.31
C ASN A 397 -22.28 4.57 -14.39
N TRP A 398 -22.81 5.79 -14.35
CA TRP A 398 -22.35 6.82 -13.42
C TRP A 398 -22.79 6.53 -11.98
N ARG A 399 -21.89 6.81 -11.04
CA ARG A 399 -22.17 6.73 -9.60
C ARG A 399 -22.64 8.06 -8.99
N LEU A 400 -22.78 9.11 -9.79
CA LEU A 400 -23.24 10.43 -9.34
C LEU A 400 -24.73 10.43 -8.96
N ARG A 401 -25.13 11.40 -8.15
CA ARG A 401 -26.53 11.60 -7.72
C ARG A 401 -27.43 11.92 -8.91
N PHE A 402 -28.65 11.37 -8.93
CA PHE A 402 -29.66 11.69 -9.96
C PHE A 402 -30.42 12.97 -9.61
N LEU A 403 -30.59 13.89 -10.57
CA LEU A 403 -31.32 15.13 -10.37
C LEU A 403 -32.62 15.18 -11.18
N LYS A 404 -33.74 15.14 -10.45
CA LYS A 404 -35.08 15.24 -11.02
C LYS A 404 -35.38 16.66 -11.50
N GLY A 405 -35.01 17.65 -10.68
CA GLY A 405 -35.24 19.07 -10.98
C GLY A 405 -34.62 20.00 -9.96
N VAL A 406 -34.71 21.30 -10.25
CA VAL A 406 -34.28 22.38 -9.34
C VAL A 406 -35.51 23.17 -8.92
N ILE A 407 -35.56 23.57 -7.66
CA ILE A 407 -36.65 24.37 -7.08
C ILE A 407 -36.08 25.59 -6.37
N GLN A 408 -36.83 26.68 -6.37
CA GLN A 408 -36.42 27.97 -5.78
C GLN A 408 -37.33 28.41 -4.62
N SER A 409 -38.29 27.58 -4.25
CA SER A 409 -39.23 27.83 -3.15
C SER A 409 -39.42 26.56 -2.35
N PRO A 410 -39.64 26.64 -1.03
CA PRO A 410 -39.95 25.48 -0.21
C PRO A 410 -41.08 24.65 -0.81
N THR A 411 -40.97 23.33 -0.70
CA THR A 411 -41.91 22.39 -1.34
C THR A 411 -42.19 21.22 -0.42
N LEU A 412 -43.41 20.67 -0.48
CA LEU A 412 -43.77 19.47 0.25
C LEU A 412 -43.14 18.23 -0.39
N ARG A 413 -42.50 17.40 0.44
CA ARG A 413 -42.09 16.04 0.10
C ARG A 413 -43.32 15.12 0.05
N PRO A 414 -43.24 13.95 -0.60
CA PRO A 414 -44.34 12.97 -0.63
C PRO A 414 -44.81 12.49 0.75
N ASN A 415 -43.93 12.51 1.76
CA ASN A 415 -44.25 12.14 3.13
C ASN A 415 -44.90 13.28 3.95
N GLY A 416 -45.17 14.45 3.34
CA GLY A 416 -45.77 15.61 3.99
C GLY A 416 -44.78 16.55 4.68
N SER A 417 -43.50 16.19 4.82
CA SER A 417 -42.48 17.10 5.36
C SER A 417 -42.12 18.21 4.38
N VAL A 418 -41.59 19.33 4.86
CA VAL A 418 -41.19 20.47 4.03
C VAL A 418 -39.71 20.36 3.65
N LEU A 419 -39.41 20.40 2.35
CA LEU A 419 -38.07 20.66 1.82
C LEU A 419 -37.84 22.17 1.82
N GLN A 420 -37.09 22.64 2.81
CA GLN A 420 -36.80 24.07 3.02
C GLN A 420 -35.33 24.35 3.38
N GLU A 421 -34.48 23.32 3.39
CA GLU A 421 -33.03 23.44 3.62
C GLU A 421 -32.29 23.45 2.29
N LYS A 422 -31.44 24.46 2.07
CA LYS A 422 -30.71 24.63 0.82
C LYS A 422 -29.82 23.41 0.56
N GLY A 423 -29.92 22.84 -0.64
CA GLY A 423 -29.10 21.69 -1.03
C GLY A 423 -29.87 20.62 -1.79
N TYR A 424 -29.22 19.49 -1.98
CA TYR A 424 -29.77 18.33 -2.66
C TYR A 424 -30.51 17.44 -1.68
N ASP A 425 -31.76 17.11 -2.00
CA ASP A 425 -32.60 16.21 -1.23
C ASP A 425 -32.59 14.82 -1.87
N SER A 426 -31.98 13.84 -1.19
CA SER A 426 -31.83 12.48 -1.69
C SER A 426 -33.16 11.74 -1.88
N ASP A 427 -34.16 12.07 -1.06
CA ASP A 427 -35.45 11.38 -1.06
C ASP A 427 -36.30 11.76 -2.28
N THR A 428 -36.23 13.03 -2.70
CA THR A 428 -37.00 13.55 -3.83
C THR A 428 -36.18 13.69 -5.12
N GLY A 429 -34.86 13.72 -5.02
CA GLY A 429 -33.96 14.05 -6.12
C GLY A 429 -34.07 15.52 -6.58
N LEU A 430 -34.57 16.41 -5.72
CA LEU A 430 -34.67 17.84 -6.00
C LEU A 430 -33.48 18.59 -5.40
N LEU A 431 -33.00 19.61 -6.10
CA LEU A 431 -32.07 20.60 -5.54
C LEU A 431 -32.83 21.87 -5.21
N TYR A 432 -32.83 22.27 -3.94
CA TYR A 432 -33.39 23.53 -3.48
C TYR A 432 -32.30 24.61 -3.39
N ASP A 433 -32.47 25.67 -4.18
CA ASP A 433 -31.63 26.88 -4.10
C ASP A 433 -32.50 28.15 -4.24
N PRO A 434 -32.90 28.78 -3.11
CA PRO A 434 -33.72 29.99 -3.12
C PRO A 434 -32.94 31.24 -3.57
N GLY A 435 -31.63 31.12 -3.78
CA GLY A 435 -30.78 32.24 -4.15
C GLY A 435 -30.65 33.23 -3.01
N LYS A 436 -31.13 34.45 -3.21
CA LYS A 436 -31.14 35.51 -2.20
C LYS A 436 -32.49 35.70 -1.52
N THR A 437 -33.51 34.96 -1.95
CA THR A 437 -34.85 35.06 -1.37
C THR A 437 -34.87 34.32 -0.04
N GLU A 438 -35.29 35.01 1.02
CA GLU A 438 -35.51 34.41 2.33
C GLU A 438 -36.99 34.00 2.45
N PHE A 439 -37.21 32.74 2.80
CA PHE A 439 -38.54 32.21 3.11
C PHE A 439 -38.62 31.98 4.62
N ALA A 440 -39.78 32.26 5.22
CA ALA A 440 -40.01 31.92 6.62
C ALA A 440 -39.94 30.39 6.81
N THR A 441 -39.26 29.95 7.86
CA THR A 441 -39.16 28.53 8.21
C THR A 441 -40.55 27.99 8.57
N ILE A 442 -40.97 26.91 7.90
CA ILE A 442 -42.22 26.24 8.23
C ILE A 442 -41.90 25.19 9.31
N PRO A 443 -42.56 25.25 10.49
CA PRO A 443 -42.34 24.26 11.54
C PRO A 443 -42.89 22.89 11.14
N GLU A 444 -42.30 21.81 11.67
CA GLU A 444 -42.73 20.43 11.39
C GLU A 444 -44.18 20.15 11.82
N ASN A 445 -44.64 20.83 12.86
CA ASN A 445 -46.00 20.76 13.38
C ASN A 445 -46.62 22.17 13.29
N PRO A 446 -47.11 22.59 12.12
CA PRO A 446 -47.70 23.91 11.95
C PRO A 446 -49.00 24.02 12.75
N THR A 447 -49.19 25.17 13.40
CA THR A 447 -50.45 25.54 14.03
C THR A 447 -51.43 26.06 12.99
N GLN A 448 -52.70 26.22 13.40
CA GLN A 448 -53.75 26.74 12.53
C GLN A 448 -53.61 28.26 12.27
N ASP A 449 -52.87 28.94 13.15
CA ASP A 449 -52.34 30.30 13.02
C ASP A 449 -50.93 30.26 12.42
#